data_AF-C1CX35-F1
#
_entry.id   AF-C1CX35-F1
#
_cell.length_a   1.000
_cell.length_b   1.000
_cell.length_c   1.000
_cell.angle_alpha   90.00
_cell.angle_beta   90.00
_cell.angle_gamma   90.00
#
_symmetry.space_group_name_H-M   'P 1'
#
loop_
_entity.id
_entity.type
_entity.pdbx_description
1 polymer ?
#
loop_
_entity_poly.entity_id
_entity_poly.type
_entity_poly.pdbx_seq_one_letter_code
_entity_poly.pdbx_strand_id
1 'polypeptide(L)'
;MSDPENQKIRTLIARADSLVVTDPQLAMTTAEQAIALAHDAGDQEGYGQGLCSYAATLFFQSKYSEAHQAFREAQQVGEAQADQRLMARAVNGLGITSPQGTTHKSAVHP
;
A
#
# COMPACT_ATOMS: atom_id res chain seq x y z
N MET A 1 -10.80 -11.37 20.52
CA MET A 1 -9.55 -11.03 21.23
C MET A 1 -8.70 -10.29 20.22
N SER A 2 -8.45 -9.00 20.41
CA SER A 2 -7.60 -8.23 19.50
C SER A 2 -6.18 -8.73 19.65
N ASP A 3 -5.65 -9.39 18.62
CA ASP A 3 -4.29 -9.90 18.63
C ASP A 3 -3.30 -8.72 18.74
N PRO A 4 -2.40 -8.69 19.74
CA PRO A 4 -1.40 -7.62 19.86
C PRO A 4 -0.56 -7.46 18.58
N GLU A 5 -0.41 -8.53 17.80
CA GLU A 5 0.29 -8.52 16.51
C GLU A 5 -0.48 -7.70 15.46
N ASN A 6 -1.80 -7.89 15.33
CA ASN A 6 -2.64 -7.09 14.43
C ASN A 6 -2.65 -5.61 14.80
N GLN A 7 -2.63 -5.28 16.10
CA GLN A 7 -2.52 -3.90 16.55
C GLN A 7 -1.16 -3.29 16.18
N LYS A 8 -0.09 -4.08 16.28
CA LYS A 8 1.26 -3.66 15.88
C LYS A 8 1.36 -3.45 14.37
N ILE A 9 0.82 -4.37 13.57
CA ILE A 9 0.74 -4.26 12.10
C ILE A 9 0.05 -2.95 11.70
N ARG A 10 -1.14 -2.67 12.25
CA ARG A 10 -1.90 -1.43 12.00
C ARG A 10 -1.11 -0.18 12.38
N THR A 11 -0.39 -0.23 13.49
CA THR A 11 0.44 0.91 13.95
C THR A 11 1.62 1.14 13.01
N LEU A 12 2.27 0.08 12.54
CA LEU A 12 3.36 0.18 11.56
C LEU A 12 2.86 0.73 10.23
N ILE A 13 1.71 0.28 9.72
CA ILE A 13 1.11 0.81 8.49
C ILE A 13 0.81 2.30 8.62
N ALA A 14 0.13 2.72 9.70
CA ALA A 14 -0.20 4.13 9.92
C ALA A 14 1.06 5.01 10.03
N ARG A 15 2.11 4.47 10.65
CA ARG A 15 3.41 5.14 10.73
C ARG A 15 4.07 5.23 9.36
N ALA A 16 4.09 4.15 8.57
CA ALA A 16 4.63 4.15 7.22
C ALA A 16 3.93 5.19 6.35
N ASP A 17 2.60 5.23 6.35
CA ASP A 17 1.78 6.20 5.61
C ASP A 17 2.13 7.66 5.95
N SER A 18 2.38 7.95 7.24
CA SER A 18 2.77 9.29 7.69
C SER A 18 4.20 9.67 7.27
N LEU A 19 5.06 8.68 7.08
CA LEU A 19 6.46 8.86 6.72
C LEU A 19 6.68 8.95 5.21
N VAL A 20 5.73 8.49 4.39
CA VAL A 20 5.86 8.45 2.92
C VAL A 20 6.42 9.75 2.33
N VAL A 21 5.94 10.90 2.83
CA VAL A 21 6.32 12.24 2.33
C VAL A 21 7.49 12.85 3.11
N THR A 22 7.65 12.48 4.38
CA THR A 22 8.61 13.12 5.29
C THR A 22 9.97 12.41 5.33
N ASP A 23 9.95 11.08 5.33
CA ASP A 23 11.13 10.21 5.31
C ASP A 23 10.79 8.91 4.56
N PRO A 24 10.97 8.88 3.22
CA PRO A 24 10.61 7.73 2.42
C PRO A 24 11.51 6.51 2.69
N GLN A 25 12.74 6.70 3.17
CA GLN A 25 13.59 5.57 3.57
C GLN A 25 13.01 4.89 4.81
N LEU A 26 12.67 5.65 5.86
CA LEU A 26 12.06 5.09 7.06
C LEU A 26 10.66 4.54 6.79
N ALA A 27 9.87 5.17 5.92
CA ALA A 27 8.58 4.67 5.48
C ALA A 27 8.70 3.28 4.85
N MET A 28 9.72 3.08 4.00
CA MET A 28 9.98 1.82 3.30
C MET A 28 10.27 0.71 4.29
N THR A 29 11.22 0.92 5.20
CA THR A 29 11.58 -0.06 6.22
C THR A 29 10.42 -0.35 7.17
N THR A 30 9.61 0.67 7.50
CA THR A 30 8.43 0.50 8.36
C THR A 30 7.33 -0.31 7.66
N ALA A 31 7.10 -0.07 6.37
CA ALA A 31 6.16 -0.83 5.56
C ALA A 31 6.62 -2.29 5.39
N GLU A 32 7.90 -2.54 5.11
CA GLU A 32 8.50 -3.88 5.03
C GLU A 32 8.33 -4.66 6.34
N GLN A 33 8.53 -4.01 7.50
CA GLN A 33 8.27 -4.62 8.80
C GLN A 33 6.79 -4.98 9.00
N ALA A 34 5.88 -4.12 8.56
CA ALA A 34 4.44 -4.41 8.64
C ALA A 34 4.07 -5.61 7.75
N ILE A 35 4.59 -5.65 6.53
CA ILE A 35 4.37 -6.73 5.56
C ILE A 35 4.88 -8.07 6.12
N ALA A 36 6.11 -8.11 6.63
CA ALA A 36 6.69 -9.32 7.20
C ALA A 36 5.87 -9.83 8.39
N LEU A 37 5.51 -8.93 9.32
CA LEU A 37 4.72 -9.30 10.49
C LEU A 37 3.31 -9.80 10.11
N ALA A 38 2.67 -9.14 9.14
CA ALA A 38 1.36 -9.54 8.65
C ALA A 38 1.40 -10.89 7.91
N HIS A 39 2.48 -11.15 7.17
CA HIS A 39 2.71 -12.45 6.55
C HIS A 39 2.84 -13.56 7.59
N ASP A 40 3.69 -13.35 8.61
CA ASP A 40 3.94 -14.33 9.67
C ASP A 40 2.68 -14.60 10.52
N ALA A 41 1.88 -13.57 10.77
CA ALA A 41 0.61 -13.68 11.49
C ALA A 41 -0.55 -14.24 10.63
N GLY A 42 -0.35 -14.39 9.31
CA GLY A 42 -1.41 -14.75 8.37
C GLY A 42 -2.48 -13.66 8.17
N ASP A 43 -2.20 -12.41 8.57
CA ASP A 43 -3.08 -11.26 8.41
C ASP A 43 -3.02 -10.73 6.97
N GLN A 44 -3.92 -11.24 6.13
CA GLN A 44 -4.02 -10.83 4.73
C GLN A 44 -4.44 -9.35 4.57
N GLU A 45 -5.26 -8.81 5.47
CA GLU A 45 -5.65 -7.40 5.44
C GLU A 45 -4.44 -6.51 5.70
N GLY A 46 -3.71 -6.79 6.78
CA GLY A 46 -2.48 -6.09 7.14
C GLY A 46 -1.40 -6.20 6.08
N TYR A 47 -1.25 -7.38 5.46
CA TYR A 47 -0.29 -7.63 4.39
C TYR A 47 -0.57 -6.75 3.17
N GLY A 48 -1.82 -6.73 2.70
CA GLY A 48 -2.22 -5.88 1.58
C GLY A 48 -2.10 -4.39 1.87
N GLN A 49 -2.50 -3.94 3.07
CA GLN A 49 -2.34 -2.54 3.47
C GLN A 49 -0.87 -2.13 3.55
N GLY A 50 0.00 -2.99 4.08
CA GLY A 50 1.45 -2.78 4.10
C GLY A 50 2.03 -2.65 2.69
N LEU A 51 1.61 -3.51 1.76
CA LEU A 51 2.00 -3.42 0.34
C LEU A 51 1.58 -2.09 -0.29
N CYS A 52 0.39 -1.56 0.03
CA CYS A 52 -0.01 -0.24 -0.44
C CYS A 52 0.90 0.89 0.11
N SER A 53 1.28 0.84 1.39
CA SER A 53 2.21 1.82 1.98
C SER A 53 3.61 1.73 1.36
N TYR A 54 4.08 0.51 1.11
CA TYR A 54 5.35 0.25 0.43
C TYR A 54 5.33 0.79 -1.00
N ALA A 55 4.26 0.50 -1.76
CA ALA A 55 4.07 0.98 -3.11
C ALA A 55 3.99 2.52 -3.18
N ALA A 56 3.27 3.16 -2.26
CA ALA A 56 3.24 4.61 -2.16
C ALA A 56 4.64 5.18 -1.90
N THR A 57 5.40 4.57 -1.00
CA THR A 57 6.78 4.98 -0.71
C THR A 57 7.70 4.86 -1.94
N LEU A 58 7.55 3.79 -2.73
CA LEU A 58 8.27 3.61 -3.99
C LEU A 58 7.87 4.67 -5.03
N PHE A 59 6.58 5.02 -5.11
CA PHE A 59 6.09 6.09 -5.98
C PHE A 59 6.75 7.44 -5.64
N PHE A 60 6.83 7.79 -4.35
CA PHE A 60 7.52 9.01 -3.91
C PHE A 60 9.03 9.00 -4.20
N GLN A 61 9.66 7.82 -4.22
CA GLN A 61 11.04 7.65 -4.66
C GLN A 61 11.20 7.60 -6.20
N SER A 62 10.15 7.93 -6.97
CA SER A 62 10.13 7.86 -8.44
C SER A 62 10.35 6.46 -9.03
N LYS A 63 10.17 5.41 -8.22
CA LYS A 63 10.30 3.99 -8.64
C LYS A 63 8.95 3.45 -9.10
N TYR A 64 8.40 4.07 -10.15
CA TYR A 64 7.03 3.82 -10.61
C TYR A 64 6.77 2.36 -11.02
N SER A 65 7.74 1.70 -11.65
CA SER A 65 7.62 0.29 -12.05
C SER A 65 7.49 -0.64 -10.85
N GLU A 66 8.32 -0.43 -9.82
CA GLU A 66 8.29 -1.22 -8.58
C GLU A 66 7.01 -0.93 -7.79
N ALA A 67 6.61 0.34 -7.69
CA ALA A 67 5.36 0.76 -7.06
C ALA A 67 4.15 0.09 -7.74
N HIS A 68 4.13 0.05 -9.07
CA HIS A 68 3.07 -0.63 -9.82
C HIS A 68 3.00 -2.13 -9.52
N GLN A 69 4.15 -2.83 -9.37
CA GLN A 69 4.13 -4.24 -8.98
C GLN A 69 3.53 -4.43 -7.59
N ALA A 70 3.97 -3.62 -6.62
CA ALA A 70 3.49 -3.71 -5.25
C ALA A 70 1.99 -3.37 -5.14
N PHE A 71 1.49 -2.39 -5.89
CA PHE A 71 0.05 -2.12 -5.95
C PHE A 71 -0.74 -3.26 -6.61
N ARG A 72 -0.19 -3.95 -7.61
CA ARG A 72 -0.86 -5.11 -8.22
C ARG A 72 -0.99 -6.26 -7.23
N GLU A 73 0.07 -6.51 -6.46
CA GLU A 73 0.05 -7.54 -5.42
C GLU A 73 -1.00 -7.21 -4.34
N ALA A 74 -1.04 -5.95 -3.88
CA ALA A 74 -2.07 -5.49 -2.95
C ALA A 74 -3.50 -5.66 -3.50
N GLN A 75 -3.71 -5.42 -4.80
CA GLN A 75 -4.99 -5.67 -5.46
C GLN A 75 -5.36 -7.16 -5.42
N GLN A 76 -4.43 -8.06 -5.74
CA GLN A 76 -4.67 -9.51 -5.73
C GLN A 76 -5.04 -10.00 -4.32
N VAL A 77 -4.39 -9.46 -3.29
CA VAL A 77 -4.74 -9.74 -1.89
C VAL A 77 -6.17 -9.27 -1.59
N GLY A 78 -6.50 -8.04 -1.99
CA GLY A 78 -7.85 -7.49 -1.82
C GLY A 78 -8.92 -8.31 -2.55
N GLU A 79 -8.64 -8.78 -3.76
CA GLU A 79 -9.53 -9.66 -4.52
C GLU A 79 -9.74 -11.00 -3.83
N ALA A 80 -8.67 -11.63 -3.34
CA ALA A 80 -8.74 -12.90 -2.62
C ALA A 80 -9.54 -12.80 -1.31
N GLN A 81 -9.50 -11.64 -0.64
CA GLN A 81 -10.24 -11.38 0.61
C GLN A 81 -11.61 -10.74 0.39
N ALA A 82 -11.99 -10.43 -0.85
CA ALA A 82 -13.14 -9.57 -1.18
C ALA A 82 -13.12 -8.21 -0.43
N ASP A 83 -11.92 -7.71 -0.09
CA ASP A 83 -11.73 -6.42 0.59
C ASP A 83 -11.78 -5.27 -0.42
N GLN A 84 -12.97 -4.69 -0.55
CA GLN A 84 -13.23 -3.55 -1.44
C GLN A 84 -12.38 -2.31 -1.11
N ARG A 85 -12.01 -2.08 0.16
CA ARG A 85 -11.22 -0.91 0.56
C ARG A 85 -9.79 -1.05 0.10
N LEU A 86 -9.20 -2.22 0.32
CA LEU A 86 -7.86 -2.54 -0.15
C LEU A 86 -7.80 -2.50 -1.68
N MET A 87 -8.78 -3.10 -2.36
CA MET A 87 -8.88 -3.05 -3.83
C MET A 87 -8.95 -1.61 -4.35
N ALA A 88 -9.80 -0.75 -3.77
CA ALA A 88 -9.93 0.64 -4.20
C ALA A 88 -8.60 1.41 -4.06
N ARG A 89 -7.89 1.21 -2.94
CA ARG A 89 -6.60 1.85 -2.68
C ARG A 89 -5.52 1.35 -3.65
N ALA A 90 -5.47 0.04 -3.89
CA ALA A 90 -4.54 -0.57 -4.83
C ALA A 90 -4.78 -0.11 -6.27
N VAL A 91 -6.03 -0.12 -6.74
CA VAL A 91 -6.41 0.32 -8.09
C VAL A 91 -6.11 1.80 -8.30
N ASN A 92 -6.34 2.65 -7.28
CA ASN A 92 -5.94 4.06 -7.35
C ASN A 92 -4.43 4.19 -7.55
N GLY A 93 -3.64 3.44 -6.77
CA GLY A 93 -2.18 3.35 -6.89
C GLY A 93 -1.71 2.87 -8.27
N LEU A 94 -2.41 1.89 -8.86
CA LEU A 94 -2.14 1.42 -10.21
C LEU A 94 -2.45 2.47 -11.27
N GLY A 95 -3.52 3.24 -11.12
CA GLY A 95 -3.86 4.32 -12.04
C GLY A 95 -2.75 5.39 -12.10
N ILE A 96 -2.18 5.76 -10.95
CA ILE A 96 -1.11 6.78 -10.87
C ILE A 96 0.27 6.25 -11.27
N THR A 97 0.52 4.95 -11.10
CA THR A 97 1.80 4.30 -11.47
C THR A 97 1.78 3.68 -12.86
N SER A 98 0.62 3.65 -13.51
CA SER A 98 0.47 3.09 -14.85
C SER A 98 1.31 3.89 -15.86
N PRO A 99 2.12 3.22 -16.70
CA PRO A 99 2.90 3.89 -17.73
C PRO A 99 2.03 4.62 -18.79
N GLN A 100 0.71 4.40 -18.79
CA GLN A 100 -0.24 5.09 -19.68
C GLN A 100 -1.11 6.15 -18.97
N GLY A 101 -0.84 6.46 -17.71
CA GLY A 101 -1.75 7.19 -16.81
C GLY A 101 -1.59 8.71 -16.71
N THR A 102 -0.75 9.37 -17.51
CA THR A 102 -0.64 10.85 -17.51
C THR A 102 -1.86 11.55 -18.15
N THR A 103 -2.94 10.81 -18.49
CA THR A 103 -4.08 11.34 -19.25
C THR A 103 -5.45 11.05 -18.63
N HIS A 104 -5.63 11.24 -17.32
CA HIS A 104 -6.95 11.66 -16.84
C HIS A 104 -6.81 12.87 -15.93
N LYS A 105 -6.74 14.03 -16.61
CA LYS A 105 -7.23 15.31 -16.11
C LYS A 105 -8.39 15.07 -15.14
N SER A 106 -8.23 15.57 -13.92
CA SER A 106 -9.22 16.40 -13.24
C SER A 106 -10.62 16.30 -13.86
N ALA A 107 -11.40 15.31 -13.43
CA ALA A 107 -12.84 15.33 -13.62
C ALA A 107 -13.43 16.28 -12.55
N VAL A 108 -13.12 17.57 -12.68
CA VAL A 108 -14.02 18.61 -12.20
C VAL A 108 -15.10 18.70 -13.28
N HIS A 109 -16.27 18.14 -12.98
CA HIS A 109 -17.46 18.33 -13.78
C HIS A 109 -18.00 19.76 -13.59
N PRO A 110 -18.66 20.33 -14.63
CA PRO A 110 -18.99 21.76 -14.76
C PRO A 110 -20.03 22.28 -13.76
#